data_AF-T0GGB1-F1
#
_entry.id   AF-T0GGB1-F1
#
_cell.length_a   1.000
_cell.length_b   1.000
_cell.length_c   1.000
_cell.angle_alpha   90.00
_cell.angle_beta   90.00
_cell.angle_gamma   90.00
#
_symmetry.space_group_name_H-M   'P 1'
#
loop_
_entity.id
_entity.type
_entity.pdbx_description
1 polymer ?
#
loop_
_entity_poly.entity_id
_entity_poly.type
_entity_poly.pdbx_seq_one_letter_code
_entity_poly.pdbx_strand_id
1 'polypeptide(L)'
;MNEHPISDDERARRQKAIDFARTNIELSGFALSPGMAALGVRFVAGELSESEYIAAALAHANSLPASAPAQDYFASLAELEAAWEARDRP
;
A
#
# COMPACT_ATOMS: atom_id res chain seq x y z
N MET A 1 12.27 19.66 -17.51
CA MET A 1 11.97 20.45 -16.30
C MET A 1 10.52 20.88 -16.42
N ASN A 2 9.65 20.50 -15.49
CA ASN A 2 8.24 20.92 -15.55
C ASN A 2 8.18 22.43 -15.33
N GLU A 3 7.73 23.17 -16.34
CA GLU A 3 7.80 24.63 -16.42
C GLU A 3 6.83 25.37 -15.48
N HIS A 4 6.05 24.66 -14.68
CA HIS A 4 5.24 25.26 -13.61
C HIS A 4 5.27 24.39 -12.35
N PRO A 5 5.98 24.82 -11.28
CA PRO A 5 5.88 24.14 -9.99
C PRO A 5 4.43 24.15 -9.51
N ILE A 6 3.98 23.05 -8.90
CA ILE A 6 2.63 22.94 -8.34
C ILE A 6 2.42 24.00 -7.24
N SER A 7 1.17 24.45 -7.06
CA SER A 7 0.83 25.40 -6.00
C SER A 7 1.02 24.80 -4.61
N ASP A 8 1.17 25.65 -3.60
CA ASP A 8 1.26 25.22 -2.21
C ASP A 8 -0.01 24.51 -1.73
N ASP A 9 -1.18 24.95 -2.20
CA ASP A 9 -2.46 24.28 -1.94
C ASP A 9 -2.48 22.86 -2.51
N GLU A 10 -1.99 22.66 -3.74
CA GLU A 10 -1.90 21.34 -4.35
C GLU A 10 -0.87 20.48 -3.63
N ARG A 11 0.28 21.04 -3.25
CA ARG A 11 1.29 20.35 -2.43
C ARG A 11 0.69 19.89 -1.10
N ALA A 12 -0.03 20.75 -0.40
CA ALA A 12 -0.68 20.43 0.86
C ALA A 12 -1.77 19.36 0.69
N ARG A 13 -2.56 19.43 -0.38
CA ARG A 13 -3.56 18.41 -0.73
C ARG A 13 -2.90 17.05 -0.95
N ARG A 14 -1.81 17.00 -1.71
CA ARG A 14 -1.05 15.77 -1.97
C ARG A 14 -0.41 15.21 -0.71
N GLN A 15 0.18 16.08 0.12
CA GLN A 15 0.78 15.69 1.39
C GLN A 15 -0.26 15.01 2.30
N LYS A 16 -1.45 15.63 2.44
CA LYS A 16 -2.55 15.05 3.20
C LYS A 16 -2.99 13.68 2.66
N ALA A 17 -3.04 13.50 1.35
CA ALA A 17 -3.38 12.21 0.73
C ALA A 17 -2.33 11.13 1.03
N ILE A 18 -1.04 11.45 0.92
CA ILE A 18 0.05 10.52 1.25
C ILE A 18 0.07 10.19 2.74
N ASP A 19 -0.10 11.18 3.62
CA ASP A 19 -0.15 10.95 5.06
C ASP A 19 -1.35 10.07 5.45
N PHE A 20 -2.51 10.29 4.83
CA PHE A 20 -3.68 9.45 5.04
C PHE A 20 -3.42 8.00 4.62
N ALA A 21 -2.85 7.79 3.43
CA ALA A 21 -2.53 6.45 2.94
C ALA A 21 -1.51 5.74 3.85
N ARG A 22 -0.43 6.43 4.24
CA ARG A 22 0.57 5.90 5.19
C ARG A 22 -0.07 5.51 6.51
N THR A 23 -0.86 6.40 7.10
CA THR A 23 -1.49 6.16 8.41
C THR A 23 -2.45 4.98 8.37
N ASN A 24 -3.23 4.79 7.30
CA ASN A 24 -4.11 3.61 7.17
C ASN A 24 -3.31 2.29 7.13
N ILE A 25 -2.17 2.28 6.45
CA ILE A 25 -1.29 1.11 6.36
C ILE A 25 -0.69 0.80 7.74
N GLU A 26 -0.21 1.83 8.45
CA GLU A 26 0.33 1.72 9.82
C GLU A 26 -0.71 1.22 10.82
N LEU A 27 -1.94 1.75 10.76
CA LEU A 27 -3.06 1.30 11.60
C LEU A 27 -3.46 -0.15 11.33
N SER A 28 -3.17 -0.67 10.13
CA SER A 28 -3.39 -2.07 9.76
C SER A 28 -2.24 -2.99 10.19
N GLY A 29 -1.21 -2.46 10.89
CA GLY A 29 -0.05 -3.22 11.35
C GLY A 29 1.04 -3.42 10.28
N PHE A 30 0.98 -2.67 9.17
CA PHE A 30 1.95 -2.76 8.08
C PHE A 30 2.78 -1.48 7.96
N ALA A 31 3.83 -1.53 7.14
CA ALA A 31 4.64 -0.36 6.79
C ALA A 31 4.79 -0.24 5.28
N LEU A 32 4.90 0.99 4.78
CA LEU A 32 5.21 1.24 3.38
C LEU A 32 6.65 0.79 3.06
N SER A 33 6.83 0.17 1.90
CA SER A 33 8.19 -0.10 1.40
C SER A 33 8.93 1.21 1.10
N PRO A 34 10.27 1.25 1.22
CA PRO A 34 11.05 2.46 0.96
C PRO A 34 10.83 3.04 -0.45
N GLY A 35 10.70 2.18 -1.46
CA GLY A 35 10.43 2.61 -2.84
C GLY A 35 9.08 3.31 -2.99
N MET A 36 8.04 2.79 -2.32
CA MET A 36 6.72 3.41 -2.34
C MET A 36 6.71 4.76 -1.60
N ALA A 37 7.40 4.84 -0.46
CA ALA A 37 7.55 6.09 0.28
C ALA A 37 8.26 7.18 -0.56
N ALA A 38 9.32 6.81 -1.28
CA ALA A 38 10.04 7.72 -2.17
C ALA A 38 9.17 8.26 -3.31
N LEU A 39 8.31 7.42 -3.91
CA LEU A 39 7.35 7.87 -4.93
C LEU A 39 6.35 8.89 -4.38
N GLY A 40 5.88 8.70 -3.14
CA GLY A 40 4.99 9.65 -2.47
C GLY A 40 5.63 11.03 -2.30
N VAL A 41 6.90 11.08 -1.89
CA VAL A 41 7.66 12.33 -1.76
C VAL A 41 7.75 13.06 -3.11
N ARG A 42 8.07 12.35 -4.20
CA ARG A 42 8.18 12.93 -5.54
C ARG A 42 6.84 13.44 -6.07
N PHE A 43 5.76 12.72 -5.78
CA PHE A 43 4.40 13.17 -6.11
C PHE A 43 4.02 14.45 -5.36
N VAL A 44 4.28 14.53 -4.06
CA VAL A 44 4.06 15.76 -3.26
C VAL A 44 4.97 16.89 -3.73
N ALA A 45 6.19 16.60 -4.15
CA ALA A 45 7.11 17.60 -4.67
C ALA A 45 6.60 18.24 -5.99
N GLY A 46 5.71 17.54 -6.72
CA GLY A 46 5.26 17.93 -8.06
C GLY A 46 6.17 17.40 -9.18
N GLU A 47 7.12 16.52 -8.84
CA GLU A 47 8.00 15.86 -9.83
C GLU A 47 7.26 14.80 -10.65
N LEU A 48 6.16 14.27 -10.10
CA LEU A 48 5.26 13.35 -10.77
C LEU A 48 3.86 13.97 -10.86
N SER A 49 3.25 13.85 -12.02
CA SER A 49 1.79 13.94 -12.16
C SER A 49 1.11 12.76 -11.46
N GLU A 50 -0.20 12.85 -11.28
CA GLU A 50 -0.98 11.78 -10.63
C GLU A 50 -0.94 10.47 -11.42
N SER A 51 -1.05 10.53 -12.75
CA SER A 51 -0.95 9.35 -13.61
C SER A 51 0.44 8.72 -13.57
N GLU A 52 1.50 9.52 -13.57
CA GLU A 52 2.88 9.02 -13.43
C GLU A 52 3.12 8.39 -12.06
N TYR A 53 2.59 8.99 -10.99
CA TYR A 53 2.66 8.42 -9.65
C TYR A 53 1.95 7.06 -9.58
N ILE A 54 0.73 6.95 -10.10
CA ILE A 54 -0.03 5.69 -10.11
C ILE A 54 0.71 4.63 -10.93
N ALA A 55 1.21 4.97 -12.12
CA ALA A 55 1.95 4.04 -12.97
C ALA A 55 3.23 3.55 -12.29
N ALA A 56 3.98 4.45 -11.65
CA ALA A 56 5.20 4.11 -10.92
C ALA A 56 4.91 3.27 -9.67
N ALA A 57 3.82 3.58 -8.94
CA ALA A 57 3.38 2.81 -7.78
C ALA A 57 3.03 1.36 -8.17
N LEU A 58 2.28 1.20 -9.27
CA LEU A 58 1.91 -0.11 -9.80
C LEU A 58 3.12 -0.89 -10.29
N ALA A 59 4.04 -0.25 -11.00
CA ALA A 59 5.29 -0.87 -11.43
C ALA A 59 6.15 -1.32 -10.24
N HIS A 60 6.26 -0.49 -9.19
CA HIS A 60 6.97 -0.85 -7.96
C HIS A 60 6.32 -2.05 -7.28
N ALA A 61 4.99 -2.03 -7.09
CA ALA A 61 4.26 -3.15 -6.51
C ALA A 61 4.46 -4.46 -7.29
N ASN A 62 4.40 -4.41 -8.62
CA ASN A 62 4.61 -5.58 -9.48
C ASN A 62 6.06 -6.09 -9.51
N SER A 63 7.02 -5.28 -9.05
CA SER A 63 8.43 -5.70 -8.94
C SER A 63 8.76 -6.40 -7.62
N LEU A 64 7.86 -6.31 -6.63
CA LEU A 64 8.00 -7.03 -5.37
C LEU A 64 7.85 -8.52 -5.61
N PRO A 65 8.56 -9.37 -4.84
CA PRO A 65 8.39 -10.81 -4.92
C PRO A 65 6.93 -11.17 -4.61
N ALA A 66 6.40 -12.15 -5.34
CA ALA A 66 5.08 -12.68 -5.04
C ALA A 66 5.05 -13.19 -3.60
N SER A 67 4.06 -12.76 -2.83
CA SER A 67 3.74 -13.40 -1.56
C SER A 67 3.21 -14.81 -1.82
N ALA A 68 3.06 -15.60 -0.75
CA ALA A 68 2.17 -16.75 -0.82
C ALA A 68 0.81 -16.30 -1.40
N PRO A 69 0.16 -17.14 -2.22
CA PRO A 69 -1.18 -16.88 -2.69
C PRO A 69 -2.13 -16.55 -1.54
N ALA A 70 -3.10 -15.65 -1.77
CA ALA A 70 -4.03 -15.22 -0.72
C ALA A 70 -4.76 -16.40 -0.06
N GLN A 71 -5.09 -17.44 -0.85
CA GLN A 71 -5.76 -18.63 -0.33
C GLN A 71 -4.94 -19.40 0.72
N ASP A 72 -3.61 -19.28 0.71
CA ASP A 72 -2.75 -19.99 1.67
C ASP A 72 -2.76 -19.32 3.06
N TYR A 73 -3.29 -18.09 3.16
CA TYR A 73 -3.50 -17.40 4.43
C TYR A 73 -4.86 -17.70 5.07
N PHE A 74 -5.76 -18.37 4.36
CA PHE A 74 -7.09 -18.71 4.87
C PHE A 74 -7.19 -20.23 5.04
N ALA A 75 -7.54 -20.67 6.26
CA ALA A 75 -7.95 -22.04 6.46
C ALA A 75 -9.20 -22.32 5.61
N SER A 76 -9.20 -23.46 4.91
CA SER A 76 -10.40 -23.96 4.26
C SER A 76 -11.50 -24.23 5.30
N LEU A 77 -12.76 -24.24 4.87
CA LEU A 77 -13.87 -24.53 5.77
C LEU A 77 -13.68 -25.88 6.47
N ALA A 78 -13.19 -26.88 5.75
CA ALA A 78 -12.88 -28.20 6.31
C ALA A 78 -11.79 -28.16 7.39
N GLU A 79 -10.75 -27.34 7.22
CA GLU A 79 -9.70 -27.15 8.22
C GLU A 79 -10.21 -26.38 9.45
N LEU A 80 -11.08 -25.40 9.26
CA LEU A 80 -11.73 -24.68 10.37
C LEU A 80 -12.66 -25.61 11.17
N GLU A 81 -13.47 -26.40 10.48
CA GLU A 81 -14.37 -27.38 11.09
C GLU A 81 -13.57 -28.44 11.87
N ALA A 82 -12.51 -28.99 11.29
CA ALA A 82 -11.63 -29.93 11.97
C ALA A 82 -10.93 -29.32 13.20
N ALA A 83 -10.50 -28.05 13.11
CA ALA A 83 -9.88 -27.34 14.23
C ALA A 83 -10.89 -27.07 15.36
N TRP A 84 -12.14 -26.77 15.03
CA TRP A 84 -13.22 -26.62 16.03
C TRP A 84 -13.54 -27.95 16.71
N GLU A 85 -13.71 -29.03 15.95
CA GLU A 85 -13.95 -30.37 16.50
C GLU A 85 -12.79 -30.86 17.39
N ALA A 86 -11.54 -30.53 17.04
CA ALA A 86 -10.37 -30.86 17.85
C ALA A 86 -10.30 -30.06 19.16
N ARG A 87 -10.78 -28.80 19.16
CA ARG A 87 -10.83 -27.94 20.35
C ARG A 87 -11.90 -28.38 21.34
N ASP A 88 -13.02 -28.90 20.84
CA ASP A 88 -14.18 -29.28 21.66
C ASP A 88 -14.12 -30.77 22.10
N ARG A 89 -13.02 -31.48 21.79
CA ARG A 89 -12.75 -32.83 22.28
C ARG A 89 -12.18 -32.76 23.72
N PRO A 90 -12.77 -33.47 24.70
CA PRO A 90 -12.34 -33.44 26.11
C PRO A 90 -10.95 -34.01 26.35
#